data_AF-A0A9D4EL41-F1
#
_entry.id   AF-A0A9D4EL41-F1
#
_cell.length_a   1.000
_cell.length_b   1.000
_cell.length_c   1.000
_cell.angle_alpha   90.00
_cell.angle_beta   90.00
_cell.angle_gamma   90.00
#
_symmetry.space_group_name_H-M   'P 1'
#
loop_
_entity.id
_entity.type
_entity.pdbx_description
1 polymer ?
#
loop_
_entity_poly.entity_id
_entity_poly.type
_entity_poly.pdbx_seq_one_letter_code
_entity_poly.pdbx_strand_id
1 'polypeptide(L)'
;MCKCQQLFLIHVAITVLIPTSHAEKLSRNVAKSTVESLFNIVTSEQVKRDTPFIPPLFWEKKRGMWESDVRFYFHGHEELFLMREAFKIYDDNMFATAWIASCILESFRYGNGPKPTEEAMTAAVRSIAEYHDKNVNYSNSLMTFWPQKYNATFKAWSSYPYNLHHFFDIAASTNFSAFEQFLDKIGLHDIEVIMARLLASVNGYLHAFMIPPDFDDTFVNLGLGSLLAEMKDEFPETHAQWQSQNTNVTSVFDALKKYAYRPNRMIVISML
;
A
#
# COMPACT_ATOMS: atom_id res chain seq x y z
N MET A 1 -55.68 4.91 -18.16
CA MET A 1 -54.60 5.10 -17.17
C MET A 1 -53.37 4.35 -17.64
N CYS A 2 -52.24 5.04 -17.77
CA CYS A 2 -51.01 4.49 -18.35
C CYS A 2 -50.28 3.58 -17.35
N LYS A 3 -49.64 2.49 -17.80
CA LYS A 3 -48.86 1.55 -16.96
C LYS A 3 -47.83 2.25 -16.05
N CYS A 4 -47.33 3.42 -16.45
CA CYS A 4 -46.44 4.25 -15.63
C CYS A 4 -47.12 4.87 -14.39
N GLN A 5 -48.43 5.17 -14.44
CA GLN A 5 -49.15 5.74 -13.29
C GLN A 5 -49.41 4.67 -12.21
N GLN A 6 -49.57 3.40 -12.58
CA GLN A 6 -49.70 2.29 -11.62
C GLN A 6 -48.38 1.99 -10.92
N LEU A 7 -47.24 2.03 -11.62
CA LEU A 7 -45.91 1.86 -11.03
C LEU A 7 -45.56 2.98 -10.05
N PHE A 8 -45.93 4.23 -10.35
CA PHE A 8 -45.69 5.36 -9.47
C PHE A 8 -46.52 5.29 -8.18
N LEU A 9 -47.79 4.87 -8.27
CA LEU A 9 -48.65 4.65 -7.10
C LEU A 9 -48.17 3.48 -6.23
N ILE A 10 -47.64 2.41 -6.83
CA ILE A 10 -47.02 1.30 -6.09
C ILE A 10 -45.74 1.77 -5.39
N HIS A 11 -44.91 2.58 -6.07
CA HIS A 11 -43.69 3.12 -5.46
C HIS A 11 -44.01 4.05 -4.29
N VAL A 12 -44.95 4.99 -4.46
CA VAL A 12 -45.41 5.88 -3.38
C VAL A 12 -46.06 5.08 -2.25
N ALA A 13 -46.84 4.03 -2.53
CA ALA A 13 -47.39 3.16 -1.50
C ALA A 13 -46.29 2.40 -0.74
N ILE A 14 -45.25 1.92 -1.41
CA ILE A 14 -44.11 1.24 -0.77
C ILE A 14 -43.27 2.24 0.05
N THR A 15 -43.04 3.46 -0.43
CA THR A 15 -42.23 4.47 0.28
C THR A 15 -42.98 5.16 1.42
N VAL A 16 -44.32 5.24 1.35
CA VAL A 16 -45.15 5.89 2.38
C VAL A 16 -45.72 4.89 3.41
N LEU A 17 -45.89 3.61 3.06
CA LEU A 17 -46.42 2.59 3.98
C LEU A 17 -45.36 1.73 4.65
N ILE A 18 -44.10 1.75 4.19
CA ILE A 18 -42.99 1.21 4.99
C ILE A 18 -42.65 2.29 6.02
N PRO A 19 -42.80 2.02 7.33
CA PRO A 19 -42.36 2.96 8.35
C PRO A 19 -40.91 3.35 8.06
N THR A 20 -40.59 4.64 8.08
CA THR A 20 -39.21 5.16 7.89
C THR A 20 -38.21 4.42 8.77
N SER A 21 -38.63 3.97 9.95
CA SER A 21 -37.85 3.12 10.86
C SER A 21 -37.47 1.74 10.30
N HIS A 22 -38.29 1.13 9.44
CA HIS A 22 -38.01 -0.18 8.84
C HIS A 22 -37.06 -0.06 7.63
N ALA A 23 -37.26 0.94 6.76
CA ALA A 23 -36.34 1.23 5.66
C ALA A 23 -34.96 1.68 6.18
N GLU A 24 -34.92 2.52 7.22
CA GLU A 24 -33.68 2.88 7.91
C GLU A 24 -33.02 1.69 8.61
N LYS A 25 -33.80 0.80 9.24
CA LYS A 25 -33.26 -0.41 9.88
C LYS A 25 -32.70 -1.39 8.84
N LEU A 26 -33.37 -1.53 7.70
CA LEU A 26 -32.89 -2.34 6.58
C LEU A 26 -31.59 -1.74 6.00
N SER A 27 -31.54 -0.42 5.78
CA SER A 27 -30.34 0.28 5.32
C SER A 27 -29.18 0.15 6.31
N ARG A 28 -29.44 0.25 7.62
CA ARG A 28 -28.43 0.07 8.68
C ARG A 28 -27.91 -1.37 8.72
N ASN A 29 -28.78 -2.35 8.54
CA ASN A 29 -28.39 -3.76 8.50
C ASN A 29 -27.51 -4.08 7.27
N VAL A 30 -27.86 -3.55 6.09
CA VAL A 30 -27.05 -3.69 4.86
C VAL A 30 -25.69 -3.01 5.00
N ALA A 31 -25.65 -1.81 5.58
CA ALA A 31 -24.38 -1.13 5.87
C ALA A 31 -23.50 -1.94 6.81
N LYS A 32 -24.07 -2.47 7.91
CA LYS A 32 -23.35 -3.32 8.85
C LYS A 32 -22.79 -4.59 8.20
N SER A 33 -23.61 -5.31 7.44
CA SER A 33 -23.16 -6.54 6.77
C SER A 33 -22.08 -6.25 5.72
N THR A 34 -22.15 -5.10 5.05
CA THR A 34 -21.12 -4.65 4.10
C THR A 34 -19.80 -4.35 4.82
N VAL A 35 -19.84 -3.63 5.93
CA VAL A 35 -18.64 -3.33 6.74
C VAL A 35 -17.99 -4.61 7.28
N GLU A 36 -18.79 -5.55 7.81
CA GLU A 36 -18.28 -6.84 8.28
C GLU A 36 -17.65 -7.65 7.14
N SER A 37 -18.26 -7.64 5.95
CA SER A 37 -17.74 -8.34 4.78
C SER A 37 -16.42 -7.74 4.30
N LEU A 38 -16.33 -6.41 4.24
CA LEU A 38 -15.11 -5.69 3.89
C LEU A 38 -14.01 -5.93 4.92
N PHE A 39 -14.34 -5.89 6.21
CA PHE A 39 -13.39 -6.22 7.28
C PHE A 39 -12.82 -7.63 7.11
N ASN A 40 -13.66 -8.63 6.84
CA ASN A 40 -13.22 -10.00 6.63
C ASN A 40 -12.31 -10.15 5.40
N ILE A 41 -12.65 -9.49 4.28
CA ILE A 41 -11.81 -9.47 3.08
C ILE A 41 -10.46 -8.86 3.43
N VAL A 42 -10.43 -7.63 3.93
CA VAL A 42 -9.18 -6.92 4.23
C VAL A 42 -8.31 -7.68 5.23
N THR A 43 -8.89 -8.23 6.30
CA THR A 43 -8.12 -8.99 7.31
C THR A 43 -7.59 -10.34 6.80
N SER A 44 -8.26 -10.92 5.79
CA SER A 44 -7.79 -12.14 5.11
C SER A 44 -6.58 -11.88 4.20
N GLU A 45 -6.46 -10.69 3.64
CA GLU A 45 -5.32 -10.23 2.80
C GLU A 45 -4.07 -9.84 3.62
N GLN A 46 -4.11 -9.96 4.95
CA GLN A 46 -2.88 -9.79 5.73
C GLN A 46 -2.00 -11.04 5.61
N VAL A 47 -0.75 -10.86 5.22
CA VAL A 47 0.23 -11.94 5.09
C VAL A 47 0.47 -12.60 6.45
N LYS A 48 0.18 -13.90 6.54
CA LYS A 48 0.26 -14.66 7.81
C LYS A 48 1.63 -15.27 8.10
N ARG A 49 2.47 -15.42 7.07
CA ARG A 49 3.82 -16.01 7.17
C ARG A 49 4.73 -15.41 6.11
N ASP A 50 6.02 -15.39 6.41
CA ASP A 50 7.02 -15.01 5.41
C ASP A 50 7.04 -16.04 4.28
N THR A 51 7.11 -15.55 3.05
CA THR A 51 7.37 -16.38 1.87
C THR A 51 8.57 -15.83 1.14
N PRO A 52 9.57 -16.65 0.79
CA PRO A 52 10.70 -16.19 0.00
C PRO A 52 10.28 -15.94 -1.44
N PHE A 53 11.03 -15.09 -2.13
CA PHE A 53 10.94 -14.97 -3.58
C PHE A 53 11.35 -16.28 -4.26
N ILE A 54 10.48 -16.84 -5.11
CA ILE A 54 10.76 -18.01 -5.94
C ILE A 54 10.40 -17.65 -7.39
N PRO A 55 11.39 -17.26 -8.21
CA PRO A 55 11.13 -16.78 -9.55
C PRO A 55 10.60 -17.89 -10.48
N PRO A 56 9.79 -17.55 -11.50
CA PRO A 56 9.16 -16.25 -11.75
C PRO A 56 7.76 -16.11 -11.11
N LEU A 57 7.31 -17.10 -10.33
CA LEU A 57 5.89 -17.27 -9.99
C LEU A 57 5.51 -16.81 -8.58
N PHE A 58 6.48 -16.72 -7.66
CA PHE A 58 6.20 -16.40 -6.27
C PHE A 58 6.99 -15.20 -5.82
N TRP A 59 6.24 -14.19 -5.37
CA TRP A 59 6.79 -13.00 -4.76
C TRP A 59 7.25 -13.26 -3.32
N GLU A 60 8.26 -12.51 -2.89
CA GLU A 60 8.52 -12.38 -1.46
C GLU A 60 7.32 -11.71 -0.80
N LYS A 61 6.94 -12.20 0.39
CA LYS A 61 5.93 -11.56 1.24
C LYS A 61 6.41 -11.60 2.68
N LYS A 62 6.18 -10.53 3.44
CA LYS A 62 6.51 -10.46 4.87
C LYS A 62 5.27 -10.58 5.74
N ARG A 63 5.37 -11.39 6.79
CA ARG A 63 4.31 -11.55 7.79
C ARG A 63 3.93 -10.20 8.39
N GLY A 64 2.63 -9.96 8.51
CA GLY A 64 2.06 -8.76 9.12
C GLY A 64 1.74 -7.65 8.13
N MET A 65 2.34 -7.69 6.93
CA MET A 65 2.00 -6.75 5.86
C MET A 65 0.64 -7.08 5.24
N TRP A 66 -0.05 -6.05 4.72
CA TRP A 66 -1.21 -6.25 3.84
C TRP A 66 -0.77 -6.30 2.39
N GLU A 67 -1.42 -7.15 1.60
CA GLU A 67 -1.10 -7.25 0.18
C GLU A 67 -1.36 -5.93 -0.55
N SER A 68 -0.33 -5.46 -1.26
CA SER A 68 -0.43 -4.36 -2.22
C SER A 68 0.37 -4.73 -3.46
N ASP A 69 -0.04 -4.20 -4.61
CA ASP A 69 0.56 -4.55 -5.90
C ASP A 69 1.00 -3.28 -6.64
N VAL A 70 2.23 -3.27 -7.15
CA VAL A 70 2.62 -2.34 -8.20
C VAL A 70 2.04 -2.83 -9.52
N ARG A 71 1.31 -1.93 -10.18
CA ARG A 71 0.78 -2.15 -11.53
C ARG A 71 1.34 -1.09 -12.45
N PHE A 72 1.95 -1.52 -13.55
CA PHE A 72 2.35 -0.59 -14.59
C PHE A 72 1.10 0.01 -15.26
N TYR A 73 1.16 1.31 -15.49
CA TYR A 73 0.01 2.07 -15.96
C TYR A 73 -0.11 1.93 -17.48
N PHE A 74 -0.76 0.85 -17.91
CA PHE A 74 -1.17 0.62 -19.30
C PHE A 74 -2.60 1.13 -19.50
N HIS A 75 -2.85 1.75 -20.66
CA HIS A 75 -4.16 2.28 -21.02
C HIS A 75 -4.45 1.93 -22.48
N GLY A 76 -5.69 1.59 -22.77
CA GLY A 76 -6.17 1.31 -24.13
C GLY A 76 -7.24 0.23 -24.13
N HIS A 77 -7.13 -0.70 -25.07
CA HIS A 77 -8.11 -1.78 -25.30
C HIS A 77 -8.07 -2.87 -24.21
N GLU A 78 -9.02 -3.82 -24.26
CA GLU A 78 -9.27 -4.81 -23.21
C GLU A 78 -8.05 -5.68 -22.90
N GLU A 79 -7.24 -6.01 -23.91
CA GLU A 79 -6.01 -6.77 -23.77
C GLU A 79 -4.97 -6.07 -22.88
N LEU A 80 -4.94 -4.73 -22.86
CA LEU A 80 -4.05 -3.97 -21.99
C LEU A 80 -4.56 -3.93 -20.55
N PHE A 81 -5.89 -3.95 -20.36
CA PHE A 81 -6.47 -4.14 -19.03
C PHE A 81 -6.13 -5.53 -18.49
N LEU A 82 -6.33 -6.59 -19.29
CA LEU A 82 -5.98 -7.95 -18.90
C LEU A 82 -4.48 -8.09 -18.61
N MET A 83 -3.63 -7.44 -19.42
CA MET A 83 -2.20 -7.37 -19.16
C MET A 83 -1.91 -6.68 -17.82
N ARG A 84 -2.54 -5.55 -17.52
CA ARG A 84 -2.36 -4.86 -16.23
C ARG A 84 -2.78 -5.71 -15.03
N GLU A 85 -3.85 -6.49 -15.15
CA GLU A 85 -4.29 -7.39 -14.08
C GLU A 85 -3.39 -8.63 -13.94
N ALA A 86 -2.85 -9.13 -15.05
CA ALA A 86 -1.93 -10.27 -15.05
C ALA A 86 -0.51 -9.89 -14.59
N PHE A 87 -0.03 -8.70 -14.95
CA PHE A 87 1.30 -8.18 -14.63
C PHE A 87 1.26 -7.25 -13.43
N LYS A 88 0.96 -7.85 -12.27
CA LYS A 88 1.03 -7.20 -10.97
C LYS A 88 2.20 -7.77 -10.17
N ILE A 89 2.97 -6.89 -9.54
CA ILE A 89 4.14 -7.26 -8.75
C ILE A 89 3.81 -6.93 -7.30
N TYR A 90 3.91 -7.93 -6.41
CA TYR A 90 3.65 -7.70 -4.99
C TYR A 90 4.62 -6.64 -4.45
N ASP A 91 4.06 -5.65 -3.79
CA ASP A 91 4.77 -4.48 -3.32
C ASP A 91 4.94 -4.54 -1.80
N ASP A 92 6.16 -4.88 -1.38
CA ASP A 92 6.59 -4.88 0.02
C ASP A 92 6.85 -3.43 0.49
N ASN A 93 5.79 -2.63 0.66
CA ASN A 93 5.87 -1.28 1.24
C ASN A 93 5.14 -1.18 2.60
N MET A 94 5.68 -0.37 3.50
CA MET A 94 5.05 -0.13 4.81
C MET A 94 3.84 0.81 4.72
N PHE A 95 3.81 1.69 3.70
CA PHE A 95 2.81 2.74 3.53
C PHE A 95 1.39 2.17 3.52
N ALA A 96 1.15 1.18 2.66
CA ALA A 96 -0.14 0.51 2.52
C ALA A 96 -0.52 -0.21 3.82
N THR A 97 0.44 -0.90 4.45
CA THR A 97 0.23 -1.61 5.72
C THR A 97 -0.20 -0.65 6.83
N ALA A 98 0.48 0.49 6.96
CA ALA A 98 0.18 1.49 7.98
C ALA A 98 -1.16 2.20 7.74
N TRP A 99 -1.49 2.50 6.48
CA TRP A 99 -2.81 3.04 6.10
C TRP A 99 -3.93 2.07 6.40
N ILE A 100 -3.81 0.81 5.97
CA ILE A 100 -4.85 -0.20 6.19
C ILE A 100 -5.05 -0.45 7.69
N ALA A 101 -3.97 -0.56 8.46
CA ALA A 101 -4.05 -0.70 9.91
C ALA A 101 -4.79 0.50 10.55
N SER A 102 -4.46 1.73 10.13
CA SER A 102 -5.14 2.94 10.60
C SER A 102 -6.63 2.92 10.27
N CYS A 103 -7.01 2.60 9.03
CA CYS A 103 -8.41 2.51 8.62
C CYS A 103 -9.20 1.44 9.39
N ILE A 104 -8.58 0.29 9.69
CA ILE A 104 -9.24 -0.76 10.48
C ILE A 104 -9.47 -0.28 11.93
N LEU A 105 -8.47 0.36 12.54
CA LEU A 105 -8.57 0.90 13.89
C LEU A 105 -9.62 2.02 13.99
N GLU A 106 -9.62 2.96 13.03
CA GLU A 106 -10.63 4.02 12.96
C GLU A 106 -12.03 3.46 12.70
N SER A 107 -12.16 2.46 11.82
CA SER A 107 -13.43 1.77 11.58
C SER A 107 -13.97 1.15 12.87
N PHE A 108 -13.12 0.48 13.66
CA PHE A 108 -13.51 -0.04 14.97
C PHE A 108 -13.90 1.08 15.96
N ARG A 109 -13.05 2.11 16.09
CA ARG A 109 -13.21 3.18 17.09
C ARG A 109 -14.39 4.11 16.80
N TYR A 110 -14.58 4.50 15.54
CA TYR A 110 -15.53 5.54 15.13
C TYR A 110 -16.66 5.01 14.24
N GLY A 111 -16.42 3.91 13.51
CA GLY A 111 -17.35 3.36 12.50
C GLY A 111 -18.26 2.23 13.00
N ASN A 112 -18.11 1.78 14.25
CA ASN A 112 -18.71 0.52 14.75
C ASN A 112 -18.30 -0.71 13.92
N GLY A 113 -17.13 -0.68 13.30
CA GLY A 113 -16.54 -1.82 12.62
C GLY A 113 -16.13 -2.92 13.60
N PRO A 114 -15.90 -4.15 13.11
CA PRO A 114 -15.38 -5.23 13.96
C PRO A 114 -14.03 -4.86 14.58
N LYS A 115 -13.80 -5.29 15.83
CA LYS A 115 -12.51 -5.10 16.51
C LYS A 115 -11.44 -5.97 15.83
N PRO A 116 -10.32 -5.41 15.32
CA PRO A 116 -9.20 -6.23 14.88
C PRO A 116 -8.56 -6.97 16.06
N THR A 117 -7.92 -8.11 15.78
CA THR A 117 -7.18 -8.81 16.84
C THR A 117 -5.87 -8.09 17.15
N GLU A 118 -5.44 -8.17 18.39
CA GLU A 118 -4.18 -7.57 18.84
C GLU A 118 -2.97 -8.21 18.16
N GLU A 119 -3.02 -9.51 17.86
CA GLU A 119 -1.96 -10.22 17.14
C GLU A 119 -1.80 -9.71 15.71
N ALA A 120 -2.91 -9.41 15.02
CA ALA A 120 -2.88 -8.89 13.67
C ALA A 120 -2.26 -7.48 13.62
N MET A 121 -2.66 -6.62 14.56
CA MET A 121 -2.12 -5.25 14.65
C MET A 121 -0.64 -5.26 15.08
N THR A 122 -0.28 -6.12 16.04
CA THR A 122 1.11 -6.27 16.49
C THR A 122 2.01 -6.82 15.38
N ALA A 123 1.52 -7.76 14.56
CA ALA A 123 2.25 -8.26 13.40
C ALA A 123 2.52 -7.15 12.37
N ALA A 124 1.55 -6.28 12.12
CA ALA A 124 1.69 -5.15 11.21
C ALA A 124 2.69 -4.10 11.72
N VAL A 125 2.59 -3.70 12.98
CA VAL A 125 3.57 -2.78 13.57
C VAL A 125 4.97 -3.39 13.58
N ARG A 126 5.09 -4.70 13.79
CA ARG A 126 6.38 -5.38 13.72
C ARG A 126 6.98 -5.35 12.32
N SER A 127 6.19 -5.55 11.27
CA SER A 127 6.71 -5.50 9.89
C SER A 127 7.12 -4.07 9.49
N ILE A 128 6.37 -3.04 9.91
CA ILE A 128 6.70 -1.63 9.65
C ILE A 128 8.07 -1.23 10.22
N ALA A 129 8.53 -1.88 11.30
CA ALA A 129 9.82 -1.58 11.92
C ALA A 129 11.04 -1.76 10.99
N GLU A 130 10.92 -2.59 9.97
CA GLU A 130 12.02 -2.87 9.02
C GLU A 130 12.31 -1.68 8.08
N TYR A 131 11.46 -0.66 8.12
CA TYR A 131 11.44 0.48 7.20
C TYR A 131 11.95 1.78 7.84
N HIS A 132 12.58 1.72 9.01
CA HIS A 132 13.28 2.87 9.57
C HIS A 132 14.48 3.27 8.71
N ASP A 133 14.72 4.58 8.57
CA ASP A 133 15.89 5.06 7.83
C ASP A 133 17.20 4.69 8.56
N LYS A 134 18.03 3.93 7.86
CA LYS A 134 19.33 3.43 8.33
C LYS A 134 20.48 4.39 8.05
N ASN A 135 20.25 5.50 7.35
CA ASN A 135 21.28 6.53 7.11
C ASN A 135 21.46 7.50 8.28
N VAL A 136 20.64 7.40 9.32
CA VAL A 136 20.72 8.24 10.51
C VAL A 136 21.42 7.48 11.64
N ASN A 137 22.56 7.98 12.09
CA ASN A 137 23.42 7.32 13.09
C ASN A 137 22.95 7.53 14.55
N TYR A 138 21.65 7.51 14.79
CA TYR A 138 21.02 7.53 16.11
C TYR A 138 19.59 7.02 16.00
N SER A 139 18.96 6.68 17.13
CA SER A 139 17.55 6.28 17.18
C SER A 139 16.69 7.35 16.53
N ASN A 140 15.95 7.00 15.48
CA ASN A 140 15.12 7.92 14.72
C ASN A 140 13.75 7.29 14.45
N SER A 141 12.80 8.13 14.06
CA SER A 141 11.44 7.72 13.68
C SER A 141 11.15 8.07 12.22
N LEU A 142 12.19 8.31 11.41
CA LEU A 142 12.06 8.50 9.97
C LEU A 142 11.85 7.15 9.32
N MET A 143 10.99 7.14 8.32
CA MET A 143 10.62 5.92 7.62
C MET A 143 10.91 6.03 6.12
N THR A 144 11.04 4.89 5.47
CA THR A 144 11.19 4.74 4.03
C THR A 144 10.05 3.93 3.44
N PHE A 145 9.70 4.19 2.19
CA PHE A 145 8.63 3.48 1.49
C PHE A 145 8.90 1.98 1.39
N TRP A 146 10.11 1.64 0.92
CA TRP A 146 10.62 0.27 0.78
C TRP A 146 11.71 -0.03 1.81
N PRO A 147 12.03 -1.32 2.06
CA PRO A 147 13.18 -1.69 2.87
C PRO A 147 14.46 -1.15 2.26
N GLN A 148 15.44 -0.82 3.09
CA GLN A 148 16.75 -0.36 2.61
C GLN A 148 17.79 -1.48 2.55
N LYS A 149 18.61 -1.46 1.49
CA LYS A 149 19.81 -2.28 1.29
C LYS A 149 21.05 -1.39 1.25
N TYR A 150 22.13 -1.83 1.90
CA TYR A 150 23.37 -1.07 1.91
C TYR A 150 24.03 -1.09 0.53
N ASN A 151 24.32 0.08 -0.01
CA ASN A 151 25.01 0.25 -1.28
C ASN A 151 26.48 0.61 -1.01
N ALA A 152 27.39 -0.34 -1.28
CA ALA A 152 28.82 -0.16 -1.03
C ALA A 152 29.46 0.94 -1.92
N THR A 153 28.90 1.19 -3.10
CA THR A 153 29.40 2.22 -4.03
C THR A 153 29.14 3.62 -3.48
N PHE A 154 27.91 3.88 -3.01
CA PHE A 154 27.53 5.16 -2.42
C PHE A 154 27.83 5.27 -0.93
N LYS A 155 28.26 4.16 -0.30
CA LYS A 155 28.48 4.01 1.14
C LYS A 155 27.26 4.43 1.98
N ALA A 156 26.06 4.21 1.46
CA ALA A 156 24.79 4.63 2.03
C ALA A 156 23.75 3.53 1.90
N TRP A 157 22.73 3.56 2.75
CA TRP A 157 21.54 2.73 2.62
C TRP A 157 20.59 3.36 1.61
N SER A 158 20.06 2.55 0.69
CA SER A 158 19.11 3.01 -0.33
C SER A 158 17.88 2.11 -0.34
N SER A 159 16.72 2.69 -0.65
CA SER A 159 15.49 1.94 -0.90
C SER A 159 15.71 0.81 -1.89
N TYR A 160 15.14 -0.35 -1.60
CA TYR A 160 15.33 -1.58 -2.35
C TYR A 160 14.02 -2.37 -2.37
N PRO A 161 13.15 -2.15 -3.37
CA PRO A 161 11.94 -2.96 -3.54
C PRO A 161 12.32 -4.35 -4.05
N TYR A 162 12.40 -5.33 -3.14
CA TYR A 162 12.92 -6.67 -3.45
C TYR A 162 12.26 -7.32 -4.67
N ASN A 163 10.92 -7.39 -4.68
CA ASN A 163 10.19 -8.02 -5.78
C ASN A 163 10.34 -7.28 -7.11
N LEU A 164 10.26 -5.94 -7.12
CA LEU A 164 10.46 -5.15 -8.35
C LEU A 164 11.87 -5.30 -8.87
N HIS A 165 12.87 -5.22 -8.00
CA HIS A 165 14.28 -5.37 -8.39
C HIS A 165 14.53 -6.74 -9.02
N HIS A 166 14.06 -7.81 -8.38
CA HIS A 166 14.21 -9.16 -8.93
C HIS A 166 13.44 -9.37 -10.22
N PHE A 167 12.23 -8.81 -10.34
CA PHE A 167 11.48 -8.83 -11.60
C PHE A 167 12.30 -8.18 -12.74
N PHE A 168 12.89 -7.01 -12.49
CA PHE A 168 13.69 -6.32 -13.48
C PHE A 168 15.02 -7.02 -13.80
N ASP A 169 15.66 -7.68 -12.83
CA ASP A 169 16.84 -8.51 -13.07
C ASP A 169 16.52 -9.70 -14.00
N ILE A 170 15.38 -10.35 -13.79
CA ILE A 170 14.91 -11.44 -14.66
C ILE A 170 14.58 -10.90 -16.04
N ALA A 171 13.89 -9.75 -16.11
CA ALA A 171 13.54 -9.11 -17.37
C ALA A 171 14.80 -8.74 -18.18
N ALA A 172 15.83 -8.20 -17.53
CA ALA A 172 17.09 -7.82 -18.18
C ALA A 172 17.93 -9.02 -18.64
N SER A 173 17.81 -10.17 -17.97
CA SER A 173 18.59 -11.38 -18.27
C SER A 173 17.88 -12.36 -19.22
N THR A 174 16.60 -12.13 -19.51
CA THR A 174 15.78 -13.02 -20.36
C THR A 174 15.70 -12.49 -21.79
N ASN A 175 15.90 -13.36 -22.78
CA ASN A 175 15.67 -13.02 -24.19
C ASN A 175 14.19 -13.21 -24.56
N PHE A 176 13.46 -12.11 -24.69
CA PHE A 176 12.02 -12.10 -25.02
C PHE A 176 11.71 -12.12 -26.53
N SER A 177 12.71 -12.10 -27.42
CA SER A 177 12.48 -11.97 -28.87
C SER A 177 11.51 -13.00 -29.47
N ALA A 178 11.54 -14.25 -29.02
CA ALA A 178 10.62 -15.29 -29.48
C ALA A 178 9.18 -15.06 -29.00
N PHE A 179 9.02 -14.51 -27.80
CA PHE A 179 7.72 -14.16 -27.22
C PHE A 179 7.14 -12.91 -27.89
N GLU A 180 7.95 -11.88 -28.11
CA GLU A 180 7.57 -10.67 -28.85
C GLU A 180 7.07 -11.01 -30.27
N GLN A 181 7.83 -11.83 -31.01
CA GLN A 181 7.41 -12.31 -32.34
C GLN A 181 6.12 -13.14 -32.30
N PHE A 182 5.86 -13.85 -31.21
CA PHE A 182 4.61 -14.60 -31.05
C PHE A 182 3.43 -13.65 -30.82
N LEU A 183 3.58 -12.66 -29.95
CA LEU A 183 2.57 -11.64 -29.67
C LEU A 183 2.18 -10.88 -30.94
N ASP A 184 3.16 -10.47 -31.73
CA ASP A 184 2.94 -9.79 -33.02
C ASP A 184 2.13 -10.67 -33.98
N LYS A 185 2.48 -11.96 -34.10
CA LYS A 185 1.78 -12.92 -34.97
C LYS A 185 0.32 -13.15 -34.61
N ILE A 186 -0.04 -13.04 -33.34
CA ILE A 186 -1.43 -13.21 -32.87
C ILE A 186 -2.20 -11.88 -32.81
N GLY A 187 -1.61 -10.79 -33.32
CA GLY A 187 -2.25 -9.47 -33.40
C GLY A 187 -2.17 -8.64 -32.12
N LEU A 188 -1.30 -9.00 -31.17
CA LEU A 188 -1.08 -8.26 -29.92
C LEU A 188 0.12 -7.31 -30.02
N HIS A 189 0.18 -6.54 -31.11
CA HIS A 189 1.28 -5.62 -31.41
C HIS A 189 1.48 -4.55 -30.32
N ASP A 190 0.40 -4.00 -29.76
CA ASP A 190 0.50 -2.97 -28.72
C ASP A 190 1.18 -3.49 -27.43
N ILE A 191 0.97 -4.77 -27.11
CA ILE A 191 1.61 -5.44 -25.96
C ILE A 191 3.11 -5.62 -26.23
N GLU A 192 3.47 -6.03 -27.45
CA GLU A 192 4.88 -6.16 -27.86
C GLU A 192 5.63 -4.83 -27.73
N VAL A 193 5.06 -3.74 -28.25
CA VAL A 193 5.64 -2.39 -28.14
C VAL A 193 5.82 -1.97 -26.68
N ILE A 194 4.85 -2.26 -25.82
CA ILE A 194 4.93 -1.93 -24.38
C ILE A 194 6.03 -2.73 -23.70
N MET A 195 6.12 -4.04 -23.96
CA MET A 195 7.16 -4.90 -23.42
C MET A 195 8.55 -4.43 -23.84
N ALA A 196 8.74 -4.12 -25.12
CA ALA A 196 10.00 -3.58 -25.63
C ALA A 196 10.40 -2.26 -24.94
N ARG A 197 9.43 -1.36 -24.69
CA ARG A 197 9.67 -0.11 -23.95
C ARG A 197 10.05 -0.34 -22.49
N LEU A 198 9.39 -1.28 -21.80
CA LEU A 198 9.72 -1.64 -20.43
C LEU A 198 11.14 -2.19 -20.34
N LEU A 199 11.49 -3.12 -21.23
CA LEU A 199 12.84 -3.72 -21.31
C LEU A 199 13.91 -2.66 -21.64
N ALA A 200 13.62 -1.70 -22.51
CA ALA A 200 14.53 -0.60 -22.80
C ALA A 200 14.71 0.37 -21.61
N SER A 201 13.75 0.42 -20.69
CA SER A 201 13.71 1.39 -19.58
C SER A 201 14.11 0.80 -18.23
N VAL A 202 14.54 -0.47 -18.16
CA VAL A 202 14.86 -1.19 -16.92
C VAL A 202 15.82 -0.39 -16.02
N ASN A 203 16.92 0.11 -16.58
CA ASN A 203 17.90 0.89 -15.82
C ASN A 203 17.30 2.20 -15.27
N GLY A 204 16.38 2.82 -16.03
CA GLY A 204 15.66 4.01 -15.60
C GLY A 204 14.76 3.72 -14.40
N TYR A 205 14.04 2.60 -14.41
CA TYR A 205 13.21 2.16 -13.29
C TYR A 205 14.04 1.84 -12.05
N LEU A 206 15.11 1.06 -12.20
CA LEU A 206 16.00 0.71 -11.08
C LEU A 206 16.59 1.96 -10.42
N HIS A 207 16.94 2.98 -11.20
CA HIS A 207 17.39 4.26 -10.66
C HIS A 207 16.26 5.03 -9.98
N ALA A 208 15.05 5.06 -10.57
CA ALA A 208 13.89 5.75 -10.00
C ALA A 208 13.44 5.15 -8.65
N PHE A 209 13.72 3.86 -8.38
CA PHE A 209 13.40 3.22 -7.11
C PHE A 209 14.33 3.61 -5.96
N MET A 210 15.39 4.37 -6.21
CA MET A 210 16.28 4.90 -5.19
C MET A 210 15.66 6.13 -4.50
N ILE A 211 14.45 5.97 -3.97
CA ILE A 211 13.69 7.03 -3.31
C ILE A 211 14.27 7.24 -1.90
N PRO A 212 14.59 8.49 -1.49
CA PRO A 212 15.02 8.77 -0.12
C PRO A 212 13.86 8.58 0.87
N PRO A 213 14.14 8.51 2.19
CA PRO A 213 13.09 8.64 3.20
C PRO A 213 12.28 9.91 2.96
N ASP A 214 10.96 9.80 3.05
CA ASP A 214 10.06 10.94 2.86
C ASP A 214 9.09 11.12 4.06
N PHE A 215 8.33 12.20 3.98
CA PHE A 215 7.39 12.57 5.04
C PHE A 215 6.03 11.89 4.89
N ASP A 216 5.69 11.35 3.72
CA ASP A 216 4.40 10.70 3.50
C ASP A 216 4.37 9.39 4.31
N ASP A 217 5.41 8.57 4.16
CA ASP A 217 5.62 7.36 4.95
C ASP A 217 5.72 7.66 6.45
N THR A 218 6.59 8.61 6.78
CA THR A 218 6.89 8.94 8.18
C THR A 218 5.63 9.41 8.93
N PHE A 219 4.83 10.30 8.34
CA PHE A 219 3.63 10.82 9.01
C PHE A 219 2.48 9.81 9.05
N VAL A 220 2.39 8.89 8.09
CA VAL A 220 1.42 7.78 8.19
C VAL A 220 1.77 6.86 9.37
N ASN A 221 3.05 6.52 9.56
CA ASN A 221 3.47 5.76 10.74
C ASN A 221 3.24 6.51 12.06
N LEU A 222 3.48 7.83 12.10
CA LEU A 222 3.15 8.64 13.29
C LEU A 222 1.64 8.73 13.54
N GLY A 223 0.83 8.82 12.49
CA GLY A 223 -0.63 8.79 12.59
C GLY A 223 -1.14 7.48 13.19
N LEU A 224 -0.61 6.35 12.72
CA LEU A 224 -0.88 5.04 13.31
C LEU A 224 -0.50 5.00 14.80
N GLY A 225 0.69 5.50 15.15
CA GLY A 225 1.13 5.59 16.54
C GLY A 225 0.21 6.42 17.44
N SER A 226 -0.29 7.55 16.92
CA SER A 226 -1.26 8.40 17.64
C SER A 226 -2.57 7.67 17.90
N LEU A 227 -3.11 6.96 16.90
CA LEU A 227 -4.32 6.14 17.06
C LEU A 227 -4.11 5.05 18.11
N LEU A 228 -2.98 4.35 18.08
CA LEU A 228 -2.63 3.32 19.06
C LEU A 228 -2.48 3.89 20.47
N ALA A 229 -1.91 5.08 20.63
CA ALA A 229 -1.80 5.74 21.93
C ALA A 229 -3.17 6.07 22.54
N GLU A 230 -4.13 6.47 21.72
CA GLU A 230 -5.52 6.70 22.11
C GLU A 230 -6.31 5.42 22.41
N MET A 231 -5.81 4.26 21.98
CA MET A 231 -6.45 2.95 22.08
C MET A 231 -5.59 1.94 22.86
N LYS A 232 -4.69 2.44 23.70
CA LYS A 232 -3.69 1.63 24.42
C LYS A 232 -4.31 0.64 25.40
N ASP A 233 -5.54 0.89 25.86
CA ASP A 233 -6.23 -0.02 26.77
C ASP A 233 -6.84 -1.19 25.99
N GLU A 234 -7.22 -0.98 24.72
CA GLU A 234 -7.72 -2.03 23.83
C GLU A 234 -6.63 -2.79 23.06
N PHE A 235 -5.47 -2.17 22.85
CA PHE A 235 -4.30 -2.70 22.11
C PHE A 235 -2.95 -2.40 22.81
N PRO A 236 -2.77 -2.83 24.08
CA PRO A 236 -1.59 -2.49 24.88
C PRO A 236 -0.27 -2.99 24.28
N GLU A 237 -0.23 -4.23 23.77
CA GLU A 237 0.98 -4.83 23.19
C GLU A 237 1.35 -4.15 21.89
N THR A 238 0.37 -3.88 21.04
CA THR A 238 0.60 -3.18 19.76
C THR A 238 1.15 -1.78 20.01
N HIS A 239 0.56 -1.02 20.93
CA HIS A 239 1.05 0.32 21.27
C HIS A 239 2.48 0.28 21.85
N ALA A 240 2.74 -0.64 22.79
CA ALA A 240 4.08 -0.82 23.36
C ALA A 240 5.12 -1.20 22.27
N GLN A 241 4.74 -2.07 21.34
CA GLN A 241 5.59 -2.45 20.22
C GLN A 241 5.91 -1.25 19.32
N TRP A 242 4.91 -0.43 18.98
CA TRP A 242 5.11 0.78 18.18
C TRP A 242 6.03 1.78 18.89
N GLN A 243 5.80 2.02 20.19
CA GLN A 243 6.59 2.93 20.99
C GLN A 243 8.06 2.48 21.10
N SER A 244 8.30 1.17 21.20
CA SER A 244 9.66 0.61 21.28
C SER A 244 10.47 0.80 19.99
N GLN A 245 9.79 0.97 18.85
CA GLN A 245 10.41 1.21 17.55
C GLN A 245 10.60 2.72 17.30
N ASN A 246 9.68 3.54 17.81
CA ASN A 246 9.63 4.99 17.58
C ASN A 246 10.14 5.79 18.79
N THR A 247 11.35 5.49 19.24
CA THR A 247 11.91 6.03 20.50
C THR A 247 12.31 7.51 20.43
N ASN A 248 12.40 8.09 19.23
CA ASN A 248 12.81 9.49 19.04
C ASN A 248 11.96 10.21 17.99
N VAL A 249 10.70 10.45 18.32
CA VAL A 249 9.77 11.18 17.45
C VAL A 249 10.26 12.61 17.14
N THR A 250 11.04 13.22 18.03
CA THR A 250 11.64 14.56 17.79
C THR A 250 12.49 14.61 16.53
N SER A 251 13.15 13.50 16.16
CA SER A 251 13.94 13.39 14.92
C SER A 251 13.13 13.72 13.66
N VAL A 252 11.82 13.40 13.65
CA VAL A 252 10.92 13.69 12.52
C VAL A 252 10.73 15.20 12.38
N PHE A 253 10.51 15.92 13.48
CA PHE A 253 10.33 17.37 13.45
C PHE A 253 11.62 18.10 13.08
N ASP A 254 12.77 17.58 13.49
CA ASP A 254 14.07 18.14 13.10
C ASP A 254 14.34 17.93 11.60
N ALA A 255 14.03 16.75 11.07
CA ALA A 255 14.08 16.48 9.64
C ALA A 255 13.11 17.37 8.86
N LEU A 256 11.85 17.50 9.32
CA LEU A 256 10.86 18.37 8.71
C LEU A 256 11.36 19.82 8.65
N LYS A 257 11.89 20.35 9.76
CA LYS A 257 12.47 21.69 9.77
C LYS A 257 13.64 21.82 8.81
N LYS A 258 14.50 20.80 8.70
CA LYS A 258 15.67 20.81 7.82
C LYS A 258 15.29 20.81 6.34
N TYR A 259 14.33 19.99 5.94
CA TYR A 259 14.00 19.73 4.55
C TYR A 259 12.72 20.45 4.05
N ALA A 260 11.95 21.09 4.93
CA ALA A 260 10.79 21.87 4.53
C ALA A 260 11.16 22.94 3.50
N TYR A 261 10.36 23.03 2.44
CA TYR A 261 10.49 24.05 1.43
C TYR A 261 10.40 25.46 2.03
N ARG A 262 11.37 26.32 1.69
CA ARG A 262 11.44 27.72 2.16
C ARG A 262 11.57 28.64 0.95
N PRO A 263 10.46 29.19 0.42
CA PRO A 263 10.46 29.92 -0.85
C PRO A 263 11.40 31.14 -0.87
N ASN A 264 11.71 31.73 0.29
CA ASN A 264 12.48 32.97 0.39
C ASN A 264 13.90 32.82 0.99
N ARG A 265 14.41 31.58 1.15
CA ARG A 265 15.83 31.39 1.49
C ARG A 265 16.62 31.20 0.19
N MET A 266 17.66 32.00 -0.03
CA MET A 266 18.70 31.67 -1.01
C MET A 266 19.17 30.24 -0.74
N ILE A 267 18.85 29.34 -1.65
CA ILE A 267 19.29 27.95 -1.59
C ILE A 267 20.78 27.95 -1.91
N VAL A 268 21.62 27.89 -0.89
CA VAL A 268 23.00 27.42 -1.07
C VAL A 268 22.88 25.91 -1.18
N ILE A 269 22.93 25.39 -2.41
CA ILE A 269 23.04 23.94 -2.66
C ILE A 269 24.44 23.55 -2.20
N SER A 270 24.59 23.20 -0.93
CA SER A 270 25.73 22.43 -0.47
C SER A 270 25.50 20.99 -0.92
N MET A 271 26.11 20.62 -2.04
CA MET A 271 26.24 19.22 -2.47
C MET A 271 26.96 18.46 -1.35
N LEU A 272 26.30 17.44 -0.80
CA LEU A 272 26.94 16.32 -0.11
C LEU A 272 26.91 15.13 -1.06
#